data_AF-A0A0F8WHD7-F1
#
_entry.id   AF-A0A0F8WHD7-F1
#
_cell.length_a   1.000
_cell.length_b   1.000
_cell.length_c   1.000
_cell.angle_alpha   90.00
_cell.angle_beta   90.00
_cell.angle_gamma   90.00
#
_symmetry.space_group_name_H-M   'P 1'
#
loop_
_entity.id
_entity.type
_entity.pdbx_description
1 polymer ?
#
loop_
_entity_poly.entity_id
_entity_poly.type
_entity_poly.pdbx_seq_one_letter_code
_entity_poly.pdbx_strand_id
1 'polypeptide(L)'
;MTEHHFDLPGVPGGRTYLLDINPHYVVRSTLDRRNVIDARWIDTSSGLFIDITAIRADDDRRNRGQAGALMCKDGHRYDETEIFPLRNSYFEDFPVKVPYAYTKLLQEEYSYKSLTSTNFQDHEFNEETNIWEKIK
;
A
#
# COMPACT_ATOMS: atom_id res chain seq x y z
N MET A 1 -19.72 -4.38 -5.67
CA MET A 1 -19.51 -3.04 -5.10
C MET A 1 -20.50 -2.83 -3.96
N THR A 2 -20.01 -2.41 -2.80
CA THR A 2 -20.86 -2.05 -1.64
C THR A 2 -20.61 -0.61 -1.23
N GLU A 3 -21.65 0.07 -0.78
CA GLU A 3 -21.61 1.47 -0.36
C GLU A 3 -21.53 1.56 1.17
N HIS A 4 -20.71 2.49 1.67
CA HIS A 4 -20.50 2.73 3.09
C HIS A 4 -20.54 4.23 3.35
N HIS A 5 -21.51 4.68 4.14
CA HIS A 5 -21.62 6.07 4.57
C HIS A 5 -20.98 6.27 5.93
N PHE A 6 -20.22 7.35 6.09
CA PHE A 6 -19.52 7.67 7.32
C PHE A 6 -19.73 9.13 7.71
N ASP A 7 -20.25 9.35 8.91
CA ASP A 7 -20.44 10.67 9.48
C ASP A 7 -19.10 11.22 9.99
N LEU A 8 -18.47 12.07 9.18
CA LEU A 8 -17.18 12.68 9.53
C LEU A 8 -17.39 13.96 10.37
N PRO A 9 -16.68 14.11 11.50
CA PRO A 9 -16.70 15.35 12.27
C PRO A 9 -16.30 16.55 11.40
N GLY A 10 -17.12 17.59 11.40
CA GLY A 10 -16.86 18.81 10.62
C GLY A 10 -17.21 18.74 9.13
N VAL A 11 -17.75 17.62 8.64
CA VAL A 11 -18.22 17.48 7.25
C VAL A 11 -19.75 17.33 7.24
N PRO A 12 -20.51 18.39 6.86
CA PRO A 12 -21.97 18.31 6.78
C PRO A 12 -22.41 17.23 5.80
N GLY A 13 -23.24 16.29 6.27
CA GLY A 13 -23.72 15.17 5.47
C GLY A 13 -22.73 14.02 5.29
N GLY A 14 -21.61 14.01 6.04
CA GLY A 14 -20.66 12.90 6.04
C GLY A 14 -19.94 12.70 4.71
N ARG A 15 -19.43 11.47 4.49
CA ARG A 15 -18.91 11.01 3.20
C ARG A 15 -19.37 9.60 2.88
N THR A 16 -19.56 9.35 1.60
CA THR A 16 -19.91 8.04 1.06
C THR A 16 -18.71 7.45 0.33
N TYR A 17 -18.38 6.22 0.69
CA TYR A 17 -17.29 5.44 0.12
C TYR A 17 -17.81 4.18 -0.56
N LEU A 18 -17.18 3.79 -1.65
CA LEU A 18 -17.43 2.52 -2.33
C LEU A 18 -16.29 1.56 -2.01
N LEU A 19 -16.64 0.36 -1.55
CA LEU A 19 -15.75 -0.79 -1.58
C LEU A 19 -16.03 -1.56 -2.87
N ASP A 20 -15.09 -1.49 -3.80
CA ASP A 20 -15.15 -2.23 -5.06
C ASP A 20 -14.16 -3.39 -5.06
N ILE A 21 -14.67 -4.61 -5.28
CA ILE A 21 -13.86 -5.82 -5.34
C ILE A 21 -13.70 -6.18 -6.81
N ASN A 22 -12.45 -6.23 -7.29
CA ASN A 22 -12.18 -6.59 -8.68
C ASN A 22 -12.64 -8.04 -8.91
N PRO A 23 -13.55 -8.34 -9.85
CA PRO A 23 -14.02 -9.71 -10.09
C PRO A 23 -12.90 -10.69 -10.48
N HIS A 24 -11.76 -10.17 -10.98
CA HIS A 24 -10.57 -10.96 -11.26
C HIS A 24 -9.71 -11.24 -10.02
N TYR A 25 -10.17 -10.94 -8.79
CA TYR A 25 -9.47 -11.23 -7.53
C TYR A 25 -9.05 -12.72 -7.42
N VAL A 26 -9.80 -13.63 -8.06
CA VAL A 26 -9.49 -15.07 -8.12
C VAL A 26 -8.26 -15.42 -8.98
N VAL A 27 -7.87 -14.57 -9.93
CA VAL A 27 -6.74 -14.81 -10.84
C VAL A 27 -5.43 -14.56 -10.12
N ARG A 28 -4.80 -15.60 -9.57
CA ARG A 28 -3.57 -15.45 -8.74
C ARG A 28 -2.28 -15.23 -9.53
N SER A 29 -2.29 -15.38 -10.86
CA SER A 29 -1.10 -15.23 -11.70
C SER A 29 -0.67 -13.77 -11.83
N THR A 30 0.62 -13.54 -12.11
CA THR A 30 1.17 -12.22 -12.45
C THR A 30 1.17 -11.94 -13.97
N LEU A 31 0.53 -12.81 -14.75
CA LEU A 31 0.48 -12.68 -16.22
C LEU A 31 -0.56 -11.65 -16.65
N ASP A 32 -1.63 -11.48 -15.88
CA ASP A 32 -2.62 -10.44 -16.12
C ASP A 32 -2.13 -9.09 -15.59
N ARG A 33 -1.44 -8.34 -16.45
CA ARG A 33 -0.91 -7.01 -16.14
C ARG A 33 -1.97 -5.90 -16.12
N ARG A 34 -3.22 -6.20 -16.49
CA ARG A 34 -4.32 -5.21 -16.48
C ARG A 34 -5.15 -5.29 -15.21
N ASN A 35 -5.08 -6.40 -14.46
CA ASN A 35 -5.85 -6.64 -13.25
C ASN A 35 -4.95 -6.97 -12.04
N VAL A 36 -4.04 -6.05 -11.74
CA VAL A 36 -3.06 -6.23 -10.64
C VAL A 36 -3.58 -5.83 -9.26
N ILE A 37 -4.67 -5.05 -9.19
CA ILE A 37 -5.30 -4.60 -7.95
C ILE A 37 -6.52 -5.46 -7.64
N ASP A 38 -6.64 -5.90 -6.39
CA ASP A 38 -7.68 -6.83 -5.94
C ASP A 38 -8.95 -6.11 -5.48
N ALA A 39 -8.83 -4.90 -4.92
CA ALA A 39 -9.97 -4.08 -4.52
C ALA A 39 -9.60 -2.59 -4.40
N ARG A 40 -10.62 -1.73 -4.28
CA ARG A 40 -10.46 -0.29 -4.03
C ARG A 40 -11.45 0.20 -2.99
N TRP A 41 -10.99 1.11 -2.15
CA TRP A 41 -11.85 2.06 -1.43
C TRP A 41 -11.88 3.37 -2.20
N ILE A 42 -13.06 3.86 -2.56
CA ILE A 42 -13.23 5.04 -3.40
C ILE A 42 -14.12 6.04 -2.69
N ASP A 43 -13.66 7.27 -2.50
CA ASP A 43 -14.50 8.38 -2.10
C ASP A 43 -15.37 8.84 -3.29
N THR A 44 -16.68 8.70 -3.16
CA THR A 44 -17.63 9.03 -4.24
C THR A 44 -17.69 10.52 -4.59
N SER A 45 -17.30 11.39 -3.66
CA SER A 45 -17.38 12.84 -3.84
C SER A 45 -16.18 13.40 -4.61
N SER A 46 -14.98 12.85 -4.37
CA SER A 46 -13.73 13.33 -4.95
C SER A 46 -13.16 12.42 -6.03
N GLY A 47 -13.52 11.14 -6.03
CA GLY A 47 -12.91 10.10 -6.84
C GLY A 47 -11.53 9.65 -6.35
N LEU A 48 -11.03 10.18 -5.22
CA LEU A 48 -9.81 9.68 -4.58
C LEU A 48 -10.01 8.25 -4.09
N PHE A 49 -8.97 7.44 -4.16
CA PHE A 49 -9.06 6.02 -3.82
C PHE A 49 -7.80 5.47 -3.16
N ILE A 50 -8.00 4.35 -2.47
CA ILE A 50 -6.94 3.49 -1.92
C ILE A 50 -7.02 2.16 -2.65
N ASP A 51 -5.92 1.78 -3.31
CA ASP A 51 -5.76 0.47 -3.90
C ASP A 51 -5.45 -0.57 -2.82
N ILE A 52 -6.09 -1.74 -2.91
CA ILE A 52 -5.90 -2.88 -2.04
C ILE A 52 -5.35 -4.03 -2.87
N THR A 53 -4.16 -4.49 -2.51
CA THR A 53 -3.50 -5.64 -3.13
C THR A 53 -3.34 -6.76 -2.09
N ALA A 54 -3.80 -7.95 -2.41
CA ALA A 54 -3.73 -9.08 -1.51
C ALA A 54 -2.38 -9.82 -1.63
N ILE A 55 -1.66 -9.91 -0.51
CA ILE A 55 -0.51 -10.80 -0.35
C ILE A 55 -0.99 -12.23 -0.11
N ARG A 56 -0.32 -13.21 -0.71
CA ARG A 56 -0.66 -14.63 -0.62
C ARG A 56 0.58 -15.51 -0.72
N ALA A 57 0.44 -16.79 -0.37
CA ALA A 57 1.46 -17.80 -0.58
C ALA A 57 1.85 -17.90 -2.07
N ASP A 58 3.16 -17.94 -2.32
CA ASP A 58 3.76 -18.24 -3.61
C ASP A 58 4.00 -19.74 -3.73
N ASP A 59 2.96 -20.46 -4.15
CA ASP A 59 2.94 -21.93 -4.17
C ASP A 59 4.11 -22.51 -4.99
N ASP A 60 4.47 -21.87 -6.11
CA ASP A 60 5.58 -22.30 -6.97
C ASP A 60 6.94 -22.21 -6.27
N ARG A 61 7.18 -21.15 -5.49
CA ARG A 61 8.43 -21.00 -4.72
C ARG A 61 8.43 -21.88 -3.48
N ARG A 62 7.29 -22.01 -2.80
CA ARG A 62 7.13 -22.92 -1.65
C ARG A 62 7.40 -24.37 -2.03
N ASN A 63 6.87 -24.83 -3.17
CA ASN A 63 7.12 -26.18 -3.70
C ASN A 63 8.59 -26.43 -4.07
N ARG A 64 9.39 -25.36 -4.27
CA ARG A 64 10.84 -25.41 -4.51
C ARG A 64 11.68 -25.24 -3.23
N GLY A 65 11.05 -25.31 -2.06
CA GLY A 65 11.71 -25.28 -0.76
C GLY A 65 11.76 -23.92 -0.07
N GLN A 66 11.15 -22.87 -0.64
CA GLN A 66 11.08 -21.54 -0.01
C GLN A 66 9.79 -21.41 0.80
N ALA A 67 9.73 -22.05 1.96
CA ALA A 67 8.49 -22.18 2.75
C ALA A 67 7.80 -20.84 3.09
N GLY A 68 8.57 -19.78 3.32
CA GLY A 68 8.08 -18.44 3.63
C GLY A 68 7.73 -17.58 2.42
N ALA A 69 7.78 -18.10 1.19
CA ALA A 69 7.60 -17.28 -0.01
C ALA A 69 6.15 -16.75 -0.13
N LEU A 70 6.05 -15.44 -0.33
CA LEU A 70 4.82 -14.69 -0.56
C LEU A 70 4.89 -13.95 -1.90
N MET A 71 3.73 -13.64 -2.46
CA MET A 71 3.59 -12.85 -3.67
C MET A 71 2.27 -12.07 -3.71
N CYS A 72 2.21 -11.07 -4.57
CA CYS A 72 1.00 -10.38 -5.00
C CYS A 72 0.87 -10.38 -6.54
N LYS A 73 -0.25 -9.86 -7.07
CA LYS A 73 -0.55 -9.93 -8.52
C LYS A 73 0.26 -8.96 -9.36
N ASP A 74 0.65 -7.84 -8.78
CA ASP A 74 1.51 -6.84 -9.40
C ASP A 74 2.94 -7.36 -9.70
N GLY A 75 3.31 -8.52 -9.16
CA GLY A 75 4.58 -9.17 -9.42
C GLY A 75 5.56 -9.08 -8.26
N HIS A 76 5.26 -8.31 -7.20
CA HIS A 76 6.13 -8.27 -6.04
C HIS A 76 6.10 -9.60 -5.28
N ARG A 77 7.23 -9.89 -4.64
CA ARG A 77 7.47 -11.11 -3.90
C ARG A 77 8.19 -10.77 -2.61
N TYR A 78 7.84 -11.48 -1.56
CA TYR A 78 8.33 -11.24 -0.21
C TYR A 78 8.64 -12.56 0.46
N ASP A 79 9.44 -12.51 1.52
CA ASP A 79 9.49 -13.56 2.53
C ASP A 79 8.55 -13.22 3.70
N GLU A 80 7.93 -14.23 4.31
CA GLU A 80 7.06 -14.06 5.48
C GLU A 80 7.74 -13.28 6.62
N THR A 81 9.05 -13.47 6.81
CA THR A 81 9.83 -12.78 7.85
C THR A 81 10.04 -11.28 7.58
N GLU A 82 9.83 -10.83 6.34
CA GLU A 82 9.92 -9.42 5.96
C GLU A 82 8.61 -8.68 6.25
N ILE A 83 7.49 -9.40 6.21
CA ILE A 83 6.15 -8.85 6.44
C ILE A 83 5.74 -8.99 7.90
N PHE A 84 5.90 -10.18 8.49
CA PHE A 84 5.35 -10.52 9.79
C PHE A 84 6.43 -10.66 10.89
N PRO A 85 6.10 -10.33 12.15
CA PRO A 85 4.87 -9.66 12.59
C PRO A 85 4.84 -8.19 12.14
N LEU A 86 3.63 -7.70 11.84
CA LEU A 86 3.46 -6.29 11.49
C LEU A 86 3.81 -5.38 12.67
N ARG A 87 4.45 -4.25 12.37
CA ARG A 87 4.85 -3.23 13.35
C ARG A 87 3.80 -2.13 13.42
N ASN A 88 3.59 -1.57 14.61
CA ASN A 88 2.76 -0.38 14.79
C ASN A 88 3.51 0.86 14.28
N SER A 89 2.79 1.74 13.59
CA SER A 89 3.27 3.06 13.18
C SER A 89 2.08 4.04 13.17
N TYR A 90 2.35 5.28 12.77
CA TYR A 90 1.35 6.28 12.48
C TYR A 90 1.49 6.75 11.03
N PHE A 91 0.36 7.03 10.39
CA PHE A 91 0.27 7.70 9.08
C PHE A 91 -0.81 8.75 9.19
N GLU A 92 -0.46 10.03 9.00
CA GLU A 92 -1.36 11.17 9.20
C GLU A 92 -2.11 11.11 10.54
N ASP A 93 -1.36 10.91 11.63
CA ASP A 93 -1.86 10.73 13.00
C ASP A 93 -2.81 9.53 13.22
N PHE A 94 -3.02 8.70 12.19
CA PHE A 94 -3.83 7.50 12.29
C PHE A 94 -2.94 6.28 12.60
N PRO A 95 -3.32 5.41 13.57
CA PRO A 95 -2.56 4.21 13.87
C PRO A 95 -2.63 3.21 12.71
N VAL A 96 -1.47 2.78 12.22
CA VAL A 96 -1.35 1.84 11.10
C VAL A 96 -0.42 0.68 11.42
N LYS A 97 -0.45 -0.34 10.55
CA LYS A 97 0.45 -1.48 10.58
C LYS A 97 1.36 -1.43 9.36
N VAL A 98 2.66 -1.63 9.57
CA VAL A 98 3.67 -1.68 8.49
C VAL A 98 4.44 -3.00 8.52
N PRO A 99 5.04 -3.44 7.39
CA PRO A 99 5.88 -4.63 7.35
C PRO A 99 7.01 -4.63 8.40
N TYR A 100 7.41 -5.80 8.87
CA TYR A 100 8.50 -5.94 9.85
C TYR A 100 9.81 -5.30 9.36
N ALA A 101 10.20 -5.61 8.11
CA ALA A 101 11.43 -5.17 7.47
C ALA A 101 11.19 -3.99 6.50
N TYR A 102 10.28 -3.05 6.82
CA TYR A 102 9.89 -1.97 5.91
C TYR A 102 11.06 -1.17 5.30
N THR A 103 12.13 -0.91 6.05
CA THR A 103 13.33 -0.23 5.53
C THR A 103 13.95 -0.98 4.36
N LYS A 104 14.10 -2.31 4.48
CA LYS A 104 14.63 -3.17 3.42
C LYS A 104 13.71 -3.11 2.20
N LEU A 105 12.41 -3.29 2.40
CA LEU A 105 11.42 -3.31 1.32
C LEU A 105 11.37 -1.98 0.56
N LEU A 106 11.41 -0.85 1.27
CA LEU A 106 11.45 0.47 0.65
C LEU A 106 12.76 0.72 -0.12
N GLN A 107 13.89 0.22 0.38
CA GLN A 107 15.17 0.32 -0.33
C GLN A 107 15.21 -0.55 -1.59
N GLU A 108 14.60 -1.73 -1.57
CA GLU A 108 14.51 -2.60 -2.74
C GLU A 108 13.64 -1.97 -3.84
N GLU A 109 12.53 -1.32 -3.45
CA GLU A 109 11.60 -0.67 -4.38
C GLU A 109 12.13 0.67 -4.91
N TYR A 110 12.63 1.53 -4.01
CA TYR A 110 12.91 2.94 -4.33
C TYR A 110 14.40 3.32 -4.22
N SER A 111 15.30 2.35 -4.01
CA SER A 111 16.73 2.52 -3.76
C SER A 111 17.09 3.11 -2.39
N TYR A 112 18.36 2.98 -1.98
CA TYR A 112 18.86 3.50 -0.70
C TYR A 112 18.59 4.99 -0.48
N LYS A 113 18.70 5.80 -1.54
CA LYS A 113 18.55 7.26 -1.44
C LYS A 113 17.11 7.69 -1.11
N SER A 114 16.12 6.86 -1.38
CA SER A 114 14.71 7.17 -1.07
C SER A 114 14.46 7.40 0.42
N LEU A 115 15.27 6.80 1.29
CA LEU A 115 15.11 6.91 2.74
C LEU A 115 15.83 8.11 3.36
N THR A 116 16.73 8.74 2.62
CA THR A 116 17.61 9.79 3.17
C THR A 116 17.63 11.06 2.36
N SER A 117 17.15 11.03 1.10
CA SER A 117 17.14 12.22 0.25
C SER A 117 16.06 13.17 0.75
N THR A 118 16.48 14.31 1.27
CA THR A 118 15.59 15.41 1.64
C THR A 118 15.29 16.31 0.46
N ASN A 119 15.68 15.95 -0.76
CA ASN A 119 15.48 16.76 -1.96
C ASN A 119 14.86 15.89 -3.06
N PHE A 120 13.75 16.35 -3.64
CA PHE A 120 13.04 15.67 -4.71
C PHE A 120 12.21 16.65 -5.55
N GLN A 121 12.40 16.67 -6.87
CA GLN A 121 11.62 17.47 -7.82
C GLN A 121 11.30 18.92 -7.37
N ASP A 122 12.32 19.77 -7.21
CA ASP A 122 12.18 21.17 -6.74
C ASP A 122 11.53 21.32 -5.35
N HIS A 123 11.47 20.25 -4.55
CA HIS A 123 11.04 20.28 -3.16
C HIS A 123 12.15 19.81 -2.22
N GLU A 124 12.16 20.39 -1.02
CA GLU A 124 12.98 19.99 0.11
C GLU A 124 12.07 19.45 1.23
N PHE A 125 12.45 18.33 1.85
CA PHE A 125 11.74 17.73 2.96
C PHE A 125 12.12 18.45 4.25
N ASN A 126 11.13 19.08 4.89
CA ASN A 126 11.30 19.73 6.17
C ASN A 126 11.19 18.69 7.30
N GLU A 127 12.31 18.40 7.97
CA GLU A 127 12.38 17.42 9.06
C GLU A 127 11.64 17.84 10.34
N GLU A 128 11.39 19.15 10.54
CA GLU A 128 10.64 19.64 11.70
C GLU A 128 9.13 19.44 11.54
N THR A 129 8.61 19.69 10.34
CA THR A 129 7.17 19.62 10.04
C THR A 129 6.75 18.31 9.36
N ASN A 130 7.70 17.53 8.85
CA ASN A 130 7.51 16.32 8.06
C ASN A 130 6.73 16.55 6.75
N ILE A 131 6.94 17.69 6.08
CA ILE A 131 6.29 18.02 4.80
C ILE A 131 7.32 18.35 3.71
N TRP A 132 6.96 18.11 2.45
CA TRP A 132 7.75 18.52 1.29
C TRP A 132 7.40 19.97 0.91
N GLU A 133 8.37 20.86 0.97
CA GLU A 133 8.22 22.29 0.69
C GLU A 133 8.91 22.64 -0.62
N LYS A 134 8.25 23.44 -1.47
CA LYS A 134 8.84 23.87 -2.74
C LYS A 134 10.01 24.81 -2.49
N ILE A 135 11.15 24.52 -3.10
CA ILE A 135 12.34 25.37 -3.08
C ILE A 135 12.00 26.68 -3.84
N LYS A 136 12.19 27.82 -3.19
CA LYS A 136 11.93 29.15 -3.76
C LYS A 136 13.00 29.59 -4.75
#